data_AF-A0A953IRL8-F1
#
_entry.id   AF-A0A953IRL8-F1
#
_cell.length_a   1.000
_cell.length_b   1.000
_cell.length_c   1.000
_cell.angle_alpha   90.00
_cell.angle_beta   90.00
_cell.angle_gamma   90.00
#
_symmetry.space_group_name_H-M   'P 1'
#
loop_
_entity.id
_entity.type
_entity.pdbx_description
1 polymer ?
#
loop_
_entity_poly.entity_id
_entity_poly.type
_entity_poly.pdbx_seq_one_letter_code
_entity_poly.pdbx_strand_id
1 'polypeptide(L)'
;GQQLYAAYQERLKILNAVDFGDLLMENIRLFRERPDVLADYQRRFKYILVDEYQDTNVAQYLWLRLLAQSPAAQKSTAVIPGRPEGPGPESITTDQDYGFRARGLTPAPRNDDGESGAVTTSTPRPPKNICCVGDDDQSIYGWRGAEVDNILRFEKDFPGAVVIRLEHNYRSTGHILAAASHLISFNQGRLGKTLRTEDVPGEKVTVTGSWDSEEEARAIGEEIEELQRKKHPLNEIAILVRASFQMREFEDRFVTLGLPYRVIGGPRFYERAEIRDALAYLRVIQSPTDDLAFERIVNVPRRGLGDATLKQLHDHARARRIPLTEAARAMIETDEFKPKARSSLRALLELFARWTNQRDALPHTELAEIMLDESGYTDMWQKDRSADAAGRLENLKELVRSMEEFENLSGFLEHISLVMDRDRNENDDAVNIMTLHSAKGLEFDTVFLPGWEEGLFPHQRSLDETGRAGLEEERRLAHVGLTRARRRAKIFFATNRRIHGMWNSTIPSRFLDELPEAHVEVTESKGCAGFGGQGYGSGGYGASRFDSFAPAGSS
;
A
#
# COMPACT_ATOMS: atom_id res chain seq x y z
N GLY A 1 -11.31 -0.05 -24.34
CA GLY A 1 -11.08 0.98 -23.30
C GLY A 1 -12.20 1.99 -23.25
N GLN A 2 -12.18 2.99 -24.14
CA GLN A 2 -13.09 4.15 -24.09
C GLN A 2 -14.59 3.81 -24.12
N GLN A 3 -15.03 2.90 -24.99
CA GLN A 3 -16.44 2.49 -25.04
C GLN A 3 -16.92 1.81 -23.75
N LEU A 4 -16.05 1.00 -23.12
CA LEU A 4 -16.37 0.35 -21.85
C LEU A 4 -16.45 1.38 -20.71
N TYR A 5 -15.53 2.34 -20.67
CA TYR A 5 -15.56 3.43 -19.70
C TYR A 5 -16.82 4.28 -19.86
N ALA A 6 -17.24 4.58 -21.10
CA ALA A 6 -18.49 5.29 -21.37
C ALA A 6 -19.72 4.52 -20.85
N ALA A 7 -19.80 3.22 -21.12
CA ALA A 7 -20.89 2.37 -20.61
C ALA A 7 -20.89 2.26 -19.08
N TYR A 8 -19.70 2.18 -18.45
CA TYR A 8 -19.55 2.20 -17.00
C TYR A 8 -20.07 3.51 -16.39
N GLN A 9 -19.66 4.65 -16.95
CA GLN A 9 -20.10 5.98 -16.51
C GLN A 9 -21.60 6.20 -16.71
N GLU A 10 -22.17 5.72 -17.82
CA GLU A 10 -23.62 5.73 -18.04
C GLU A 10 -24.35 4.88 -16.97
N ARG A 11 -23.79 3.71 -16.63
CA ARG A 11 -24.36 2.84 -15.60
C ARG A 11 -24.35 3.49 -14.22
N LEU A 12 -23.26 4.15 -13.83
CA LEU A 12 -23.18 4.89 -12.57
C LEU A 12 -24.26 5.98 -12.47
N LYS A 13 -24.45 6.76 -13.55
CA LYS A 13 -25.50 7.79 -13.63
C LYS A 13 -26.90 7.23 -13.48
N ILE A 14 -27.21 6.12 -14.16
CA ILE A 14 -28.52 5.44 -14.04
C ILE A 14 -28.78 4.99 -12.60
N LEU A 15 -27.73 4.55 -11.89
CA LEU A 15 -27.82 4.10 -10.51
C LEU A 15 -27.77 5.24 -9.48
N ASN A 16 -27.60 6.50 -9.93
CA ASN A 16 -27.33 7.66 -9.08
C ASN A 16 -26.17 7.40 -8.10
N ALA A 17 -25.11 6.79 -8.61
CA ALA A 17 -23.89 6.46 -7.87
C ALA A 17 -22.70 7.22 -8.45
N VAL A 18 -21.67 7.42 -7.61
CA VAL A 18 -20.40 8.04 -7.96
C VAL A 18 -19.27 7.19 -7.41
N ASP A 19 -18.17 7.07 -8.16
CA ASP A 19 -16.94 6.47 -7.65
C ASP A 19 -15.99 7.52 -7.05
N PHE A 20 -14.81 7.10 -6.57
CA PHE A 20 -13.84 8.00 -5.94
C PHE A 20 -13.32 9.09 -6.89
N GLY A 21 -13.18 8.80 -8.18
CA GLY A 21 -12.74 9.79 -9.17
C GLY A 21 -13.84 10.82 -9.45
N ASP A 22 -15.09 10.36 -9.53
CA ASP A 22 -16.26 11.20 -9.73
C ASP A 22 -16.44 12.24 -8.59
N LEU A 23 -16.06 11.89 -7.35
CA LEU A 23 -16.07 12.83 -6.22
C LEU A 23 -15.23 14.09 -6.47
N LEU A 24 -14.21 14.06 -7.33
CA LEU A 24 -13.46 15.25 -7.74
C LEU A 24 -13.99 15.80 -9.08
N MET A 25 -14.21 14.92 -10.05
CA MET A 25 -14.56 15.32 -11.41
C MET A 25 -15.93 15.98 -11.52
N GLU A 26 -16.95 15.47 -10.82
CA GLU A 26 -18.29 16.05 -10.82
C GLU A 26 -18.31 17.40 -10.08
N ASN A 27 -17.46 17.60 -9.06
CA ASN A 27 -17.30 18.90 -8.42
C ASN A 27 -16.67 19.94 -9.36
N ILE A 28 -15.64 19.55 -10.11
CA ILE A 28 -15.03 20.40 -11.14
C ILE A 28 -16.06 20.76 -12.22
N ARG A 29 -16.84 19.75 -12.66
CA ARG A 29 -17.90 19.94 -13.65
C ARG A 29 -18.98 20.89 -13.14
N LEU A 30 -19.48 20.68 -11.92
CA LEU A 30 -20.47 21.53 -11.26
C LEU A 30 -19.97 22.97 -11.18
N PHE A 31 -18.73 23.21 -10.76
CA PHE A 31 -18.17 24.56 -10.67
C PHE A 31 -18.00 25.25 -12.03
N ARG A 32 -17.80 24.49 -13.11
CA ARG A 32 -17.73 25.02 -14.48
C ARG A 32 -19.11 25.32 -15.06
N GLU A 33 -20.08 24.43 -14.83
CA GLU A 33 -21.45 24.54 -15.37
C GLU A 33 -22.33 25.50 -14.54
N ARG A 34 -22.03 25.67 -13.24
CA ARG A 34 -22.80 26.49 -12.29
C ARG A 34 -21.91 27.52 -11.57
N PRO A 35 -21.60 28.66 -12.22
CA PRO A 35 -20.76 29.71 -11.64
C PRO A 35 -21.33 30.34 -10.36
N ASP A 36 -22.65 30.29 -10.18
CA ASP A 36 -23.37 30.71 -8.98
C ASP A 36 -22.96 29.87 -7.76
N VAL A 37 -22.87 28.55 -7.94
CA VAL A 37 -22.42 27.61 -6.91
C VAL A 37 -20.95 27.84 -6.59
N LEU A 38 -20.10 27.95 -7.62
CA LEU A 38 -18.68 28.25 -7.43
C LEU A 38 -18.47 29.56 -6.65
N ALA A 39 -19.23 30.61 -7.00
CA ALA A 39 -19.14 31.90 -6.31
C ALA A 39 -19.51 31.79 -4.83
N ASP A 40 -20.46 30.92 -4.47
CA ASP A 40 -20.80 30.65 -3.08
C ASP A 40 -19.66 30.01 -2.29
N TYR A 41 -19.06 28.95 -2.84
CA TYR A 41 -17.89 28.32 -2.21
C TYR A 41 -16.68 29.26 -2.14
N GLN A 42 -16.46 30.09 -3.16
CA GLN A 42 -15.42 31.11 -3.14
C GLN A 42 -15.64 32.20 -2.07
N ARG A 43 -16.90 32.51 -1.73
CA ARG A 43 -17.21 33.41 -0.60
C ARG A 43 -16.97 32.74 0.75
N ARG A 44 -17.31 31.46 0.87
CA ARG A 44 -17.14 30.68 2.10
C ARG A 44 -15.67 30.41 2.41
N PHE A 45 -14.89 30.03 1.41
CA PHE A 45 -13.47 29.68 1.55
C PHE A 45 -12.57 30.89 1.28
N LYS A 46 -12.48 31.78 2.28
CA LYS A 46 -11.64 32.99 2.22
C LYS A 46 -10.14 32.69 2.33
N TYR A 47 -9.78 31.64 3.08
CA TYR A 47 -8.42 31.15 3.26
C TYR A 47 -8.40 29.66 2.97
N ILE A 48 -7.53 29.23 2.06
CA ILE A 48 -7.35 27.84 1.65
C ILE A 48 -5.94 27.43 2.06
N LEU A 49 -5.86 26.41 2.90
CA LEU A 49 -4.61 25.79 3.35
C LEU A 49 -4.55 24.41 2.74
N VAL A 50 -3.48 24.10 2.03
CA VAL A 50 -3.26 22.79 1.41
C VAL A 50 -1.92 22.27 1.90
N ASP A 51 -1.94 21.08 2.48
CA ASP A 51 -0.73 20.35 2.86
C ASP A 51 -0.44 19.25 1.84
N GLU A 52 0.79 18.71 1.83
CA GLU A 52 1.24 17.66 0.90
C GLU A 52 0.98 18.00 -0.59
N TYR A 53 1.15 19.28 -0.95
CA TYR A 53 0.79 19.80 -2.27
C TYR A 53 1.54 19.15 -3.43
N GLN A 54 2.72 18.59 -3.19
CA GLN A 54 3.51 17.85 -4.18
C GLN A 54 2.82 16.57 -4.68
N ASP A 55 1.92 15.97 -3.88
CA ASP A 55 1.23 14.73 -4.24
C ASP A 55 -0.13 15.00 -4.91
N THR A 56 -0.41 16.24 -5.28
CA THR A 56 -1.67 16.59 -5.93
C THR A 56 -1.73 16.08 -7.36
N ASN A 57 -2.85 15.45 -7.73
CA ASN A 57 -3.13 15.06 -9.10
C ASN A 57 -3.76 16.22 -9.90
N VAL A 58 -3.87 16.05 -11.22
CA VAL A 58 -4.41 17.07 -12.14
C VAL A 58 -5.83 17.52 -11.74
N ALA A 59 -6.69 16.61 -11.30
CA ALA A 59 -8.06 16.95 -10.90
C ALA A 59 -8.08 17.81 -9.62
N GLN A 60 -7.32 17.41 -8.60
CA GLN A 60 -7.18 18.17 -7.35
C GLN A 60 -6.61 19.56 -7.62
N TYR A 61 -5.57 19.65 -8.45
CA TYR A 61 -4.99 20.92 -8.88
C TYR A 61 -6.03 21.81 -9.58
N LEU A 62 -6.78 21.28 -10.56
CA LEU A 62 -7.82 22.05 -11.26
C LEU A 62 -8.94 22.51 -10.33
N TRP A 63 -9.32 21.68 -9.36
CA TRP A 63 -10.32 22.00 -8.36
C TRP A 63 -9.86 23.14 -7.43
N LEU A 64 -8.62 23.06 -6.92
CA LEU A 64 -8.00 24.14 -6.15
C LEU A 64 -7.90 25.42 -6.97
N ARG A 65 -7.54 25.32 -8.24
CA ARG A 65 -7.47 26.46 -9.16
C ARG A 65 -8.83 27.12 -9.36
N LEU A 66 -9.91 26.36 -9.48
CA LEU A 66 -11.26 26.91 -9.59
C LEU A 66 -11.68 27.67 -8.31
N LEU A 67 -11.34 27.13 -7.14
CA LEU A 67 -11.64 27.78 -5.86
C LEU A 67 -10.78 29.04 -5.66
N ALA A 68 -9.48 28.94 -5.93
CA ALA A 68 -8.50 29.99 -5.66
C ALA A 68 -8.36 31.04 -6.78
N GLN A 69 -8.83 30.79 -8.00
CA GLN A 69 -8.73 31.74 -9.13
C GLN A 69 -10.12 32.20 -9.63
N SER A 70 -10.14 33.34 -10.31
CA SER A 70 -11.36 33.96 -10.84
C SER A 70 -11.51 33.64 -12.34
N PRO A 71 -12.75 33.52 -12.90
CA PRO A 71 -12.98 33.26 -14.32
C PRO A 71 -12.30 34.24 -15.29
N ALA A 72 -11.94 35.44 -14.84
CA ALA A 72 -11.22 36.43 -15.66
C ALA A 72 -9.78 35.99 -16.00
N ALA A 73 -9.12 35.21 -15.14
CA ALA A 73 -7.77 34.68 -15.37
C ALA A 73 -7.77 33.40 -16.23
N GLN A 74 -8.92 32.72 -16.37
CA GLN A 74 -9.03 31.47 -17.13
C GLN A 74 -8.99 31.66 -18.66
N LYS A 75 -9.23 32.88 -19.16
CA LYS A 75 -9.18 33.17 -20.62
C LYS A 75 -7.77 33.10 -21.22
N SER A 76 -6.71 32.94 -20.42
CA SER A 76 -5.32 33.07 -20.88
C SER A 76 -4.50 31.77 -20.89
N THR A 77 -4.95 30.64 -20.32
CA THR A 77 -4.04 29.48 -20.10
C THR A 77 -4.68 28.09 -20.21
N ALA A 78 -5.84 27.94 -20.85
CA ALA A 78 -6.38 26.61 -21.13
C ALA A 78 -5.81 26.04 -22.45
N VAL A 79 -4.53 25.66 -22.45
CA VAL A 79 -3.99 24.70 -23.42
C VAL A 79 -3.92 23.35 -22.73
N ILE A 80 -4.74 22.42 -23.20
CA ILE A 80 -4.68 21.00 -22.81
C ILE A 80 -3.56 20.37 -23.65
N PRO A 81 -2.48 19.80 -23.07
CA PRO A 81 -1.47 19.11 -23.86
C PRO A 81 -2.07 17.88 -24.54
N GLY A 82 -1.97 17.77 -25.88
CA GLY A 82 -2.26 16.53 -26.62
C GLY A 82 -3.27 16.58 -27.78
N ARG A 83 -3.61 17.74 -28.36
CA ARG A 83 -4.42 17.80 -29.59
C ARG A 83 -3.71 18.60 -30.68
N PRO A 84 -3.44 18.05 -31.88
CA PRO A 84 -2.88 18.82 -32.99
C PRO A 84 -3.92 19.86 -33.47
N GLU A 85 -3.46 21.10 -33.65
CA GLU A 85 -4.28 22.22 -34.11
C GLU A 85 -4.75 22.00 -35.56
N GLY A 86 -6.06 21.93 -35.76
CA GLY A 86 -6.72 22.04 -37.07
C GLY A 86 -7.39 23.42 -37.22
N PRO A 87 -7.63 23.89 -38.45
CA PRO A 87 -7.99 25.29 -38.70
C PRO A 87 -9.41 25.63 -38.19
N GLY A 88 -9.60 26.92 -37.88
CA GLY A 88 -10.76 27.51 -37.21
C GLY A 88 -12.11 27.43 -37.96
N PRO A 89 -13.16 28.04 -37.38
CA PRO A 89 -14.52 27.51 -37.43
C PRO A 89 -15.30 27.95 -38.68
N GLU A 90 -15.88 26.99 -39.39
CA GLU A 90 -17.05 27.23 -40.23
C GLU A 90 -18.32 26.90 -39.42
N SER A 91 -19.28 27.82 -39.51
CA SER A 91 -20.59 27.80 -38.87
C SER A 91 -21.41 26.57 -39.24
N ILE A 92 -21.88 25.83 -38.23
CA ILE A 92 -23.00 24.89 -38.38
C ILE A 92 -24.07 25.23 -37.34
N THR A 93 -25.23 25.60 -37.86
CA THR A 93 -26.48 25.96 -37.18
C THR A 93 -27.06 24.75 -36.44
N THR A 94 -27.34 24.91 -35.13
CA THR A 94 -28.14 23.97 -34.35
C THR A 94 -29.62 24.37 -34.41
N ASP A 95 -30.35 23.73 -35.32
CA ASP A 95 -31.79 23.46 -35.16
C ASP A 95 -31.91 21.95 -34.95
N GLN A 96 -32.28 21.53 -33.73
CA GLN A 96 -33.14 20.38 -33.50
C GLN A 96 -33.47 20.23 -32.01
N ASP A 97 -34.72 20.56 -31.72
CA ASP A 97 -35.47 20.30 -30.50
C ASP A 97 -35.29 18.87 -29.98
N TYR A 98 -34.90 18.75 -28.72
CA TYR A 98 -35.31 17.63 -27.86
C TYR A 98 -36.12 18.18 -26.70
N GLY A 99 -37.44 18.18 -26.88
CA GLY A 99 -38.40 18.64 -25.89
C GLY A 99 -38.45 17.75 -24.66
N PHE A 100 -38.30 18.36 -23.48
CA PHE A 100 -38.68 17.77 -22.20
C PHE A 100 -39.80 18.59 -21.57
N ARG A 101 -41.03 18.09 -21.64
CA ARG A 101 -42.19 18.64 -20.91
C ARG A 101 -42.10 18.23 -19.43
N ALA A 102 -41.67 19.14 -18.57
CA ALA A 102 -41.80 18.99 -17.12
C ALA A 102 -43.27 19.23 -16.70
N ARG A 103 -43.94 18.20 -16.18
CA ARG A 103 -45.21 18.34 -15.44
C ARG A 103 -44.91 18.64 -13.97
N GLY A 104 -45.37 19.81 -13.52
CA GLY A 104 -46.08 19.97 -12.24
C GLY A 104 -45.27 19.92 -10.95
N LEU A 105 -44.64 21.03 -10.59
CA LEU A 105 -44.56 21.49 -9.19
C LEU A 105 -44.87 23.00 -9.19
N THR A 106 -45.98 23.37 -8.57
CA THR A 106 -46.46 24.75 -8.42
C THR A 106 -45.53 25.57 -7.52
N PRO A 107 -45.11 26.79 -7.89
CA PRO A 107 -44.45 27.71 -6.98
C PRO A 107 -45.48 28.46 -6.12
N ALA A 108 -45.18 28.62 -4.82
CA ALA A 108 -45.90 29.54 -3.95
C ALA A 108 -45.63 31.02 -4.36
N PRO A 109 -46.58 31.95 -4.14
CA PRO A 109 -46.56 33.24 -4.82
C PRO A 109 -45.52 34.21 -4.23
N ARG A 110 -44.85 34.93 -5.13
CA ARG A 110 -44.05 36.12 -4.84
C ARG A 110 -44.99 37.29 -4.51
N ASN A 111 -44.73 37.98 -3.40
CA ASN A 111 -45.16 39.37 -3.26
C ASN A 111 -44.13 40.24 -3.98
N ASP A 112 -44.63 40.93 -4.99
CA ASP A 112 -43.94 41.89 -5.84
C ASP A 112 -44.40 43.26 -5.36
N ASP A 113 -43.49 44.03 -4.75
CA ASP A 113 -43.67 45.46 -4.52
C ASP A 113 -42.39 46.17 -4.97
N GLY A 114 -42.46 46.75 -6.17
CA GLY A 114 -42.16 48.17 -6.37
C GLY A 114 -40.71 48.66 -6.29
N GLU A 115 -40.18 48.98 -7.47
CA GLU A 115 -39.41 50.18 -7.79
C GLU A 115 -37.87 50.21 -7.66
N SER A 116 -37.27 50.18 -8.85
CA SER A 116 -36.23 51.10 -9.35
C SER A 116 -34.91 51.24 -8.60
N GLY A 117 -33.84 50.76 -9.24
CA GLY A 117 -32.47 51.13 -8.88
C GLY A 117 -31.46 50.13 -9.40
N ALA A 118 -31.15 50.19 -10.70
CA ALA A 118 -29.98 49.53 -11.25
C ALA A 118 -28.72 50.12 -10.61
N VAL A 119 -28.24 49.47 -9.55
CA VAL A 119 -26.89 49.64 -9.04
C VAL A 119 -26.23 48.27 -9.17
N THR A 120 -25.52 48.05 -10.28
CA THR A 120 -24.49 47.01 -10.35
C THR A 120 -23.38 47.43 -9.39
N THR A 121 -23.59 47.18 -8.10
CA THR A 121 -22.52 47.20 -7.11
C THR A 121 -21.57 46.07 -7.49
N SER A 122 -20.48 46.42 -8.17
CA SER A 122 -19.31 45.56 -8.30
C SER A 122 -18.74 45.37 -6.89
N THR A 123 -19.29 44.43 -6.12
CA THR A 123 -18.68 43.99 -4.88
C THR A 123 -17.23 43.60 -5.20
N PRO A 124 -16.23 44.25 -4.59
CA PRO A 124 -14.84 43.91 -4.82
C PRO A 124 -14.66 42.44 -4.44
N ARG A 125 -14.18 41.63 -5.38
CA ARG A 125 -13.93 40.21 -5.15
C ARG A 125 -12.92 40.10 -4.01
N PRO A 126 -13.19 39.31 -2.96
CA PRO A 126 -12.24 39.18 -1.86
C PRO A 126 -10.90 38.64 -2.39
N PRO A 127 -9.77 39.16 -1.92
CA PRO A 127 -8.46 38.61 -2.24
C PRO A 127 -8.44 37.15 -1.78
N LYS A 128 -8.06 36.26 -2.69
CA LYS A 128 -8.12 34.82 -2.47
C LYS A 128 -6.79 34.36 -1.90
N ASN A 129 -6.82 33.92 -0.65
CA ASN A 129 -5.63 33.56 0.08
C ASN A 129 -5.47 32.04 -0.01
N ILE A 130 -4.52 31.59 -0.81
CA ILE A 130 -4.11 30.19 -0.84
C ILE A 130 -2.69 30.09 -0.27
N CYS A 131 -2.50 29.14 0.63
CA CYS A 131 -1.21 28.76 1.16
C CYS A 131 -1.07 27.26 0.98
N CYS A 132 -0.11 26.86 0.14
CA CYS A 132 0.24 25.47 -0.09
C CYS A 132 1.55 25.18 0.62
N VAL A 133 1.59 24.06 1.32
CA VAL A 133 2.78 23.48 1.94
C VAL A 133 3.06 22.16 1.24
N GLY A 134 4.33 21.89 0.98
CA GLY A 134 4.75 20.67 0.33
C GLY A 134 6.24 20.63 0.12
N ASP A 135 6.71 19.45 -0.27
CA ASP A 135 8.12 19.16 -0.48
C ASP A 135 8.29 18.33 -1.75
N ASP A 136 8.93 18.90 -2.78
CA ASP A 136 9.19 18.24 -4.06
C ASP A 136 10.04 16.96 -3.92
N ASP A 137 10.88 16.89 -2.88
CA ASP A 137 11.70 15.71 -2.57
C ASP A 137 10.89 14.58 -1.91
N GLN A 138 9.65 14.84 -1.49
CA GLN A 138 8.75 13.86 -0.86
C GLN A 138 7.53 13.54 -1.72
N SER A 139 7.61 13.78 -3.04
CA SER A 139 6.59 13.38 -4.02
C SER A 139 6.78 11.90 -4.40
N ILE A 140 5.93 11.02 -3.87
CA ILE A 140 6.07 9.54 -3.99
C ILE A 140 4.79 8.81 -4.42
N TYR A 141 3.76 9.55 -4.84
CA TYR A 141 2.51 8.96 -5.36
C TYR A 141 2.35 9.20 -6.88
N GLY A 142 3.45 9.21 -7.64
CA GLY A 142 3.41 9.41 -9.10
C GLY A 142 2.55 8.34 -9.79
N TRP A 143 2.63 7.09 -9.32
CA TRP A 143 1.78 5.99 -9.77
C TRP A 143 0.27 6.18 -9.52
N ARG A 144 -0.13 7.08 -8.61
CA ARG A 144 -1.54 7.50 -8.40
C ARG A 144 -1.93 8.74 -9.22
N GLY A 145 -1.04 9.20 -10.11
CA GLY A 145 -1.22 10.39 -10.94
C GLY A 145 -0.88 11.70 -10.23
N ALA A 146 -0.08 11.67 -9.17
CA ALA A 146 0.48 12.88 -8.58
C ALA A 146 1.49 13.53 -9.53
N GLU A 147 1.44 14.85 -9.64
CA GLU A 147 2.29 15.61 -10.55
C GLU A 147 3.15 16.60 -9.74
N VAL A 148 4.43 16.26 -9.54
CA VAL A 148 5.39 17.14 -8.84
C VAL A 148 5.49 18.52 -9.51
N ASP A 149 5.22 18.59 -10.82
CA ASP A 149 5.17 19.83 -11.58
C ASP A 149 4.16 20.85 -11.01
N ASN A 150 3.13 20.41 -10.29
CA ASN A 150 2.15 21.29 -9.66
C ASN A 150 2.78 22.20 -8.61
N ILE A 151 3.70 21.68 -7.78
CA ILE A 151 4.42 22.49 -6.79
C ILE A 151 5.51 23.32 -7.45
N LEU A 152 6.19 22.78 -8.47
CA LEU A 152 7.24 23.49 -9.21
C LEU A 152 6.72 24.70 -10.01
N ARG A 153 5.45 24.65 -10.45
CA ARG A 153 4.82 25.71 -11.25
C ARG A 153 3.97 26.68 -10.43
N PHE A 154 3.95 26.53 -9.10
CA PHE A 154 3.06 27.31 -8.24
C PHE A 154 3.21 28.84 -8.43
N GLU A 155 4.44 29.36 -8.52
CA GLU A 155 4.69 30.80 -8.75
C GLU A 155 4.17 31.30 -10.11
N LYS A 156 4.17 30.43 -11.13
CA LYS A 156 3.64 30.74 -12.46
C LYS A 156 2.11 30.74 -12.45
N ASP A 157 1.53 29.79 -11.74
CA ASP A 157 0.08 29.60 -11.66
C ASP A 157 -0.60 30.62 -10.76
N PHE A 158 0.09 31.07 -9.71
CA PHE A 158 -0.35 32.10 -8.77
C PHE A 158 0.65 33.27 -8.74
N PRO A 159 0.58 34.19 -9.73
CA PRO A 159 1.47 35.35 -9.77
C PRO A 159 1.35 36.19 -8.50
N GLY A 160 2.49 36.53 -7.90
CA GLY A 160 2.56 37.25 -6.63
C GLY A 160 2.57 36.35 -5.38
N ALA A 161 2.65 35.03 -5.56
CA ALA A 161 2.90 34.11 -4.45
C ALA A 161 4.23 34.42 -3.74
N VAL A 162 4.21 34.35 -2.41
CA VAL A 162 5.42 34.47 -1.58
C VAL A 162 5.93 33.07 -1.29
N VAL A 163 7.17 32.77 -1.69
CA VAL A 163 7.82 31.50 -1.40
C VAL A 163 8.62 31.61 -0.11
N ILE A 164 8.30 30.76 0.86
CA ILE A 164 9.02 30.64 2.12
C ILE A 164 9.68 29.26 2.15
N ARG A 165 11.01 29.22 2.29
CA ARG A 165 11.76 27.97 2.42
C ARG A 165 12.05 27.70 3.89
N LEU A 166 11.61 26.54 4.39
CA LEU A 166 11.93 26.05 5.72
C LEU A 166 13.16 25.15 5.62
N GLU A 167 14.32 25.67 6.01
CA GLU A 167 15.60 24.98 5.85
C GLU A 167 16.11 24.32 7.14
N HIS A 168 15.43 24.54 8.27
CA HIS A 168 15.79 23.93 9.55
C HIS A 168 15.01 22.63 9.75
N ASN A 169 15.73 21.51 9.89
CA ASN A 169 15.19 20.22 10.25
C ASN A 169 15.28 20.02 11.77
N TYR A 170 14.15 19.69 12.39
CA TYR A 170 14.02 19.46 13.83
C TYR A 170 13.78 17.98 14.20
N ARG A 171 13.84 17.07 13.23
CA ARG A 171 13.50 15.66 13.40
C ARG A 171 14.74 14.78 13.51
N SER A 172 15.63 14.90 12.53
CA SER A 172 16.71 13.94 12.27
C SER A 172 18.06 14.53 12.68
N THR A 173 18.93 13.66 13.19
CA THR A 173 20.32 13.99 13.51
C THR A 173 21.16 14.32 12.27
N GLY A 174 22.33 14.93 12.50
CA GLY A 174 23.20 15.43 11.43
C GLY A 174 23.63 14.38 10.40
N HIS A 175 24.03 13.18 10.83
CA HIS A 175 24.46 12.12 9.90
C HIS A 175 23.31 11.61 9.03
N ILE A 176 22.12 11.40 9.60
CA ILE A 176 20.94 10.97 8.84
C ILE A 176 20.55 12.03 7.81
N LEU A 177 20.47 13.30 8.23
CA LEU A 177 20.10 14.39 7.34
C LEU A 177 21.10 14.58 6.20
N ALA A 178 22.40 14.48 6.48
CA ALA A 178 23.45 14.58 5.48
C ALA A 178 23.39 13.43 4.47
N ALA A 179 23.19 12.19 4.94
CA ALA A 179 23.00 11.03 4.07
C ALA A 179 21.78 11.20 3.14
N ALA A 180 20.63 11.59 3.70
CA ALA A 180 19.41 11.79 2.93
C ALA A 180 19.53 12.97 1.94
N SER A 181 20.19 14.06 2.34
CA SER A 181 20.40 15.25 1.50
C SER A 181 21.35 15.00 0.34
N HIS A 182 22.40 14.21 0.56
CA HIS A 182 23.31 13.79 -0.50
C HIS A 182 22.63 12.84 -1.47
N LEU A 183 21.88 11.85 -0.97
CA LEU A 183 21.15 10.90 -1.80
C LEU A 183 20.21 11.62 -2.78
N ILE A 184 19.42 12.59 -2.30
CA ILE A 184 18.46 13.32 -3.14
C ILE A 184 19.12 14.35 -4.08
N SER A 185 20.39 14.71 -3.86
CA SER A 185 21.14 15.67 -4.69
C SER A 185 21.34 15.21 -6.14
N PHE A 186 21.28 13.91 -6.38
CA PHE A 186 21.39 13.32 -7.73
C PHE A 186 20.12 13.48 -8.58
N ASN A 187 18.97 13.83 -8.00
CA ASN A 187 17.75 14.14 -8.77
C ASN A 187 17.85 15.52 -9.44
N GLN A 188 17.33 15.64 -10.66
CA GLN A 188 17.27 16.90 -11.39
C GLN A 188 15.91 17.61 -11.24
N GLY A 189 15.84 18.90 -11.57
CA GLY A 189 14.56 19.64 -11.61
C GLY A 189 13.93 19.97 -10.25
N ARG A 190 14.75 20.08 -9.18
CA ARG A 190 14.31 20.34 -7.81
C ARG A 190 14.20 21.84 -7.49
N LEU A 191 13.42 22.21 -6.48
CA LEU A 191 13.27 23.61 -6.01
C LEU A 191 14.52 24.18 -5.33
N GLY A 192 15.52 23.33 -5.04
CA GLY A 192 16.80 23.69 -4.47
C GLY A 192 16.67 24.23 -3.05
N LYS A 193 16.86 23.36 -2.05
CA LYS A 193 16.86 23.71 -0.62
C LYS A 193 18.06 23.09 0.08
N THR A 194 18.62 23.77 1.07
CA THR A 194 19.70 23.22 1.89
C THR A 194 19.19 22.99 3.30
N LEU A 195 18.83 21.74 3.60
CA LEU A 195 18.41 21.38 4.95
C LEU A 195 19.61 21.41 5.91
N ARG A 196 19.42 22.03 7.07
CA ARG A 196 20.39 22.10 8.16
C ARG A 196 19.72 21.61 9.44
N THR A 197 20.49 20.98 10.32
CA THR A 197 20.04 20.61 11.66
C THR A 197 20.93 21.30 12.68
N GLU A 198 20.31 21.76 13.77
CA GLU A 198 21.01 22.29 14.96
C GLU A 198 21.22 21.20 16.03
N ASP A 199 20.74 19.98 15.74
CA ASP A 199 20.91 18.82 16.61
C ASP A 199 22.34 18.28 16.56
N VAL A 200 22.67 17.40 17.51
CA VAL A 200 23.96 16.71 17.53
C VAL A 200 24.15 15.88 16.26
N PRO A 201 25.39 15.63 15.83
CA PRO A 201 25.67 14.78 14.67
C PRO A 201 24.98 13.42 14.73
N GLY A 202 24.82 12.85 15.93
CA GLY A 202 24.14 11.58 16.18
C GLY A 202 25.02 10.38 15.84
N GLU A 203 24.39 9.21 15.75
CA GLU A 203 25.02 7.98 15.24
C GLU A 203 25.09 8.03 13.70
N LYS A 204 26.13 7.43 13.11
CA LYS A 204 26.22 7.29 11.65
C LYS A 204 25.11 6.37 11.14
N VAL A 205 24.72 6.56 9.88
CA VAL A 205 23.83 5.61 9.19
C VAL A 205 24.62 4.31 8.98
N THR A 206 24.09 3.18 9.43
CA THR A 206 24.78 1.90 9.25
C THR A 206 24.28 1.18 8.00
N VAL A 207 25.19 0.54 7.26
CA VAL A 207 24.87 -0.34 6.12
C VAL A 207 25.37 -1.74 6.44
N THR A 208 24.47 -2.72 6.46
CA THR A 208 24.77 -4.11 6.80
C THR A 208 24.42 -5.04 5.65
N GLY A 209 25.38 -5.86 5.22
CA GLY A 209 25.15 -6.94 4.27
C GLY A 209 24.73 -8.23 4.98
N SER A 210 23.74 -8.93 4.43
CA SER A 210 23.27 -10.25 4.87
C SER A 210 23.35 -11.26 3.73
N TRP A 211 23.44 -12.55 4.03
CA TRP A 211 23.42 -13.58 3.01
C TRP A 211 22.06 -13.67 2.31
N ASP A 212 20.98 -13.73 3.09
CA ASP A 212 19.61 -13.86 2.61
C ASP A 212 18.59 -13.07 3.42
N SER A 213 17.31 -13.17 3.04
CA SER A 213 16.19 -12.51 3.73
C SER A 213 16.02 -12.99 5.18
N GLU A 214 16.30 -14.26 5.47
CA GLU A 214 16.14 -14.84 6.82
C GLU A 214 17.24 -14.31 7.76
N GLU A 215 18.48 -14.21 7.28
CA GLU A 215 19.58 -13.59 8.02
C GLU A 215 19.34 -12.10 8.24
N GLU A 216 18.82 -11.39 7.23
CA GLU A 216 18.43 -9.98 7.36
C GLU A 216 17.37 -9.79 8.46
N ALA A 217 16.33 -10.62 8.47
CA ALA A 217 15.30 -10.62 9.52
C ALA A 217 15.87 -10.98 10.89
N ARG A 218 16.78 -11.97 10.95
CA ARG A 218 17.46 -12.39 12.19
C ARG A 218 18.30 -11.24 12.77
N ALA A 219 19.13 -10.60 11.95
CA ALA A 219 20.01 -9.51 12.37
C ALA A 219 19.20 -8.30 12.87
N ILE A 220 18.12 -7.93 12.17
CA ILE A 220 17.22 -6.87 12.62
C ILE A 220 16.53 -7.27 13.93
N GLY A 221 16.04 -8.50 14.06
CA GLY A 221 15.42 -9.00 15.29
C GLY A 221 16.33 -8.96 16.51
N GLU A 222 17.58 -9.44 16.37
CA GLU A 222 18.59 -9.39 17.44
C GLU A 222 18.90 -7.96 17.89
N GLU A 223 18.93 -7.03 16.94
CA GLU A 223 19.20 -5.64 17.25
C GLU A 223 18.04 -4.96 17.98
N ILE A 224 16.81 -5.28 17.60
CA ILE A 224 15.62 -4.82 18.31
C ILE A 224 15.61 -5.39 19.74
N GLU A 225 15.95 -6.66 19.95
CA GLU A 225 16.10 -7.23 21.30
C GLU A 225 17.18 -6.51 22.12
N GLU A 226 18.29 -6.10 21.50
CA GLU A 226 19.32 -5.28 22.16
C GLU A 226 18.79 -3.90 22.56
N LEU A 227 18.03 -3.25 21.68
CA LEU A 227 17.37 -1.97 21.97
C LEU A 227 16.30 -2.12 23.07
N GLN A 228 15.55 -3.21 23.07
CA GLN A 228 14.57 -3.54 24.10
C GLN A 228 15.25 -3.77 25.46
N ARG A 229 16.40 -4.48 25.50
CA ARG A 229 17.23 -4.61 26.71
C ARG A 229 17.73 -3.26 27.23
N LYS A 230 18.01 -2.32 26.32
CA LYS A 230 18.34 -0.92 26.62
C LYS A 230 17.11 -0.06 26.98
N LYS A 231 15.92 -0.66 27.08
CA LYS A 231 14.63 -0.01 27.40
C LYS A 231 14.18 1.05 26.39
N HIS A 232 14.56 0.90 25.13
CA HIS A 232 13.94 1.67 24.06
C HIS A 232 12.50 1.18 23.84
N PRO A 233 11.50 2.07 23.76
CA PRO A 233 10.12 1.68 23.48
C PRO A 233 10.00 1.12 22.07
N LEU A 234 9.31 0.00 21.91
CA LEU A 234 9.12 -0.67 20.62
C LEU A 234 8.29 0.18 19.65
N ASN A 235 7.37 1.00 20.16
CA ASN A 235 6.57 1.95 19.38
C ASN A 235 7.42 3.00 18.65
N GLU A 236 8.66 3.27 19.10
CA GLU A 236 9.61 4.18 18.45
C GLU A 236 10.57 3.45 17.49
N ILE A 237 10.27 2.19 17.17
CA ILE A 237 11.00 1.37 16.22
C ILE A 237 10.10 1.05 15.02
N ALA A 238 10.65 1.25 13.82
CA ALA A 238 9.97 0.89 12.57
C ALA A 238 10.88 0.13 11.60
N ILE A 239 10.29 -0.83 10.88
CA ILE A 239 10.86 -1.51 9.72
C ILE A 239 10.10 -1.03 8.49
N LEU A 240 10.82 -0.39 7.57
CA LEU A 240 10.25 0.20 6.36
C LEU A 240 10.67 -0.61 5.13
N VAL A 241 9.74 -1.43 4.62
CA VAL A 241 9.97 -2.28 3.44
C VAL A 241 9.53 -1.59 2.14
N ARG A 242 10.10 -1.97 1.01
CA ARG A 242 9.68 -1.45 -0.31
C ARG A 242 8.39 -2.11 -0.79
N ALA A 243 8.23 -3.41 -0.54
CA ALA A 243 7.10 -4.21 -0.97
C ALA A 243 6.54 -5.07 0.16
N SER A 244 5.21 -5.25 0.19
CA SER A 244 4.51 -5.93 1.28
C SER A 244 4.88 -7.41 1.44
N PHE A 245 5.42 -8.06 0.40
CA PHE A 245 5.86 -9.46 0.53
C PHE A 245 7.08 -9.59 1.45
N GLN A 246 7.91 -8.55 1.58
CA GLN A 246 9.09 -8.56 2.46
C GLN A 246 8.69 -8.61 3.94
N MET A 247 7.49 -8.17 4.31
CA MET A 247 7.04 -8.08 5.70
C MET A 247 7.06 -9.45 6.38
N ARG A 248 6.77 -10.51 5.62
CA ARG A 248 6.58 -11.87 6.14
C ARG A 248 7.78 -12.40 6.91
N GLU A 249 8.98 -12.28 6.35
CA GLU A 249 10.21 -12.79 6.97
C GLU A 249 10.44 -12.14 8.36
N PHE A 250 10.05 -10.87 8.50
CA PHE A 250 10.07 -10.18 9.79
C PHE A 250 8.97 -10.64 10.73
N GLU A 251 7.74 -10.85 10.21
CA GLU A 251 6.63 -11.42 11.00
C GLU A 251 7.01 -12.78 11.59
N ASP A 252 7.47 -13.73 10.76
CA ASP A 252 7.82 -15.08 11.18
C ASP A 252 8.97 -15.07 12.20
N ARG A 253 9.98 -14.21 12.00
CA ARG A 253 11.06 -14.01 12.98
C ARG A 253 10.56 -13.45 14.30
N PHE A 254 9.69 -12.45 14.29
CA PHE A 254 9.18 -11.81 15.50
C PHE A 254 8.27 -12.72 16.30
N VAL A 255 7.46 -13.53 15.61
CA VAL A 255 6.69 -14.60 16.25
C VAL A 255 7.63 -15.54 17.01
N THR A 256 8.68 -16.02 16.33
CA THR A 256 9.67 -16.94 16.90
C THR A 256 10.37 -16.34 18.12
N LEU A 257 10.72 -15.05 18.07
CA LEU A 257 11.34 -14.33 19.19
C LEU A 257 10.38 -13.99 20.33
N GLY A 258 9.08 -14.09 20.11
CA GLY A 258 8.10 -13.59 21.07
C GLY A 258 7.94 -12.06 21.07
N LEU A 259 8.39 -11.40 20.00
CA LEU A 259 8.48 -9.94 19.91
C LEU A 259 7.15 -9.33 19.42
N PRO A 260 6.53 -8.39 20.17
CA PRO A 260 5.29 -7.74 19.74
C PRO A 260 5.50 -6.85 18.51
N TYR A 261 4.65 -6.99 17.50
CA TYR A 261 4.75 -6.23 16.26
C TYR A 261 3.37 -5.86 15.71
N ARG A 262 3.31 -4.79 14.89
CA ARG A 262 2.11 -4.33 14.19
C ARG A 262 2.41 -4.05 12.73
N VAL A 263 1.50 -4.44 11.84
CA VAL A 263 1.61 -4.18 10.38
C VAL A 263 0.70 -3.01 10.00
N ILE A 264 1.26 -1.96 9.40
CA ILE A 264 0.51 -0.78 8.93
C ILE A 264 0.41 -0.82 7.40
N GLY A 265 -0.82 -0.66 6.90
CA GLY A 265 -1.11 -0.60 5.46
C GLY A 265 -1.77 -1.86 4.88
N GLY A 266 -2.21 -2.80 5.72
CA GLY A 266 -2.99 -3.98 5.32
C GLY A 266 -3.17 -4.96 6.48
N PRO A 267 -4.06 -5.96 6.35
CA PRO A 267 -4.14 -7.04 7.33
C PRO A 267 -2.82 -7.83 7.36
N ARG A 268 -2.46 -8.35 8.53
CA ARG A 268 -1.29 -9.25 8.69
C ARG A 268 -1.40 -10.45 7.77
N PHE A 269 -0.30 -11.11 7.45
CA PHE A 269 -0.29 -12.21 6.48
C PHE A 269 -1.39 -13.25 6.76
N TYR A 270 -1.49 -13.74 8.01
CA TYR A 270 -2.49 -14.72 8.43
C TYR A 270 -3.92 -14.17 8.59
N GLU A 271 -4.10 -12.84 8.54
CA GLU A 271 -5.40 -12.18 8.60
C GLU A 271 -6.00 -11.91 7.22
N ARG A 272 -5.21 -12.02 6.15
CA ARG A 272 -5.67 -11.84 4.76
C ARG A 272 -6.79 -12.81 4.43
N ALA A 273 -7.77 -12.36 3.65
CA ALA A 273 -8.99 -13.13 3.40
C ALA A 273 -8.69 -14.50 2.78
N GLU A 274 -7.80 -14.54 1.79
CA GLU A 274 -7.38 -15.75 1.10
C GLU A 274 -6.62 -16.73 2.00
N ILE A 275 -5.80 -16.20 2.91
CA ILE A 275 -5.05 -17.00 3.88
C ILE A 275 -5.99 -17.56 4.94
N ARG A 276 -6.92 -16.75 5.47
CA ARG A 276 -7.92 -17.20 6.45
C ARG A 276 -8.85 -18.27 5.88
N ASP A 277 -9.19 -18.19 4.60
CA ASP A 277 -9.98 -19.22 3.93
C ASP A 277 -9.19 -20.53 3.82
N ALA A 278 -7.94 -20.47 3.34
CA ALA A 278 -7.07 -21.64 3.25
C ALA A 278 -6.84 -22.29 4.62
N LEU A 279 -6.56 -21.48 5.66
CA LEU A 279 -6.44 -21.94 7.04
C LEU A 279 -7.74 -22.57 7.57
N ALA A 280 -8.91 -22.05 7.18
CA ALA A 280 -10.18 -22.64 7.57
C ALA A 280 -10.39 -24.03 6.94
N TYR A 281 -9.98 -24.25 5.68
CA TYR A 281 -9.98 -25.61 5.12
C TYR A 281 -9.06 -26.54 5.90
N LEU A 282 -7.81 -26.11 6.16
CA LEU A 282 -6.84 -26.90 6.93
C LEU A 282 -7.35 -27.23 8.35
N ARG A 283 -8.04 -26.28 9.00
CA ARG A 283 -8.67 -26.49 10.32
C ARG A 283 -9.79 -27.51 10.26
N VAL A 284 -10.64 -27.52 9.23
CA VAL A 284 -11.69 -28.54 9.07
C VAL A 284 -11.08 -29.92 8.80
N ILE A 285 -9.97 -30.01 8.05
CA ILE A 285 -9.23 -31.27 7.83
C ILE A 285 -8.62 -31.77 9.15
N GLN A 286 -8.07 -30.88 9.97
CA GLN A 286 -7.50 -31.23 11.27
C GLN A 286 -8.58 -31.62 12.28
N SER A 287 -9.67 -30.85 12.32
CA SER A 287 -10.79 -30.98 13.25
C SER A 287 -12.12 -30.77 12.52
N PRO A 288 -12.79 -31.85 12.08
CA PRO A 288 -14.07 -31.76 11.38
C PRO A 288 -15.20 -31.12 12.20
N THR A 289 -15.02 -30.95 13.51
CA THR A 289 -16.00 -30.32 14.42
C THR A 289 -15.84 -28.81 14.52
N ASP A 290 -14.93 -28.21 13.75
CA ASP A 290 -14.72 -26.76 13.73
C ASP A 290 -15.78 -26.02 12.92
N ASP A 291 -16.92 -25.74 13.56
CA ASP A 291 -18.08 -25.12 12.93
C ASP A 291 -17.78 -23.73 12.34
N LEU A 292 -16.94 -22.95 13.02
CA LEU A 292 -16.56 -21.60 12.57
C LEU A 292 -15.72 -21.67 11.29
N ALA A 293 -14.77 -22.59 11.23
CA ALA A 293 -13.98 -22.81 10.04
C ALA A 293 -14.86 -23.33 8.88
N PHE A 294 -15.73 -24.31 9.14
CA PHE A 294 -16.63 -24.87 8.12
C PHE A 294 -17.60 -23.81 7.57
N GLU A 295 -18.24 -23.02 8.43
CA GLU A 295 -19.18 -21.96 8.02
C GLU A 295 -18.49 -20.93 7.09
N ARG A 296 -17.23 -20.59 7.38
CA ARG A 296 -16.46 -19.65 6.56
C ARG A 296 -16.27 -20.15 5.12
N ILE A 297 -15.98 -21.44 4.94
CA ILE A 297 -15.54 -22.00 3.65
C ILE A 297 -16.62 -22.77 2.89
N VAL A 298 -17.76 -23.07 3.53
CA VAL A 298 -18.80 -23.94 2.96
C VAL A 298 -19.27 -23.46 1.57
N ASN A 299 -19.30 -22.15 1.35
CA ASN A 299 -19.69 -21.53 0.08
C ASN A 299 -18.58 -20.69 -0.57
N VAL A 300 -17.31 -20.94 -0.21
CA VAL A 300 -16.14 -20.30 -0.82
C VAL A 300 -15.20 -21.38 -1.36
N PRO A 301 -15.02 -21.54 -2.69
CA PRO A 301 -15.67 -20.80 -3.77
C PRO A 301 -17.19 -20.98 -3.82
N ARG A 302 -17.89 -20.12 -4.56
CA ARG A 302 -19.36 -20.16 -4.66
C ARG A 302 -19.85 -21.52 -5.17
N ARG A 303 -20.56 -22.25 -4.30
CA ARG A 303 -21.14 -23.57 -4.58
C ARG A 303 -22.65 -23.54 -4.81
N GLY A 304 -23.24 -22.35 -4.85
CA GLY A 304 -24.69 -22.18 -5.00
C GLY A 304 -25.47 -22.54 -3.74
N LEU A 305 -24.81 -22.51 -2.58
CA LEU A 305 -25.46 -22.58 -1.27
C LEU A 305 -25.94 -21.17 -0.92
N GLY A 306 -27.25 -20.97 -0.84
CA GLY A 306 -27.85 -19.68 -0.46
C GLY A 306 -28.08 -19.58 1.05
N ASP A 307 -28.38 -18.37 1.53
CA ASP A 307 -28.58 -18.07 2.95
C ASP A 307 -29.67 -18.95 3.59
N ALA A 308 -30.72 -19.30 2.83
CA ALA A 308 -31.78 -20.18 3.31
C ALA A 308 -31.27 -21.59 3.64
N THR A 309 -30.36 -22.12 2.82
CA THR A 309 -29.75 -23.46 3.03
C THR A 309 -28.83 -23.45 4.23
N LEU A 310 -28.02 -22.39 4.39
CA LEU A 310 -27.16 -22.22 5.57
C LEU A 310 -27.99 -22.09 6.84
N LYS A 311 -29.07 -21.30 6.81
CA LYS A 311 -29.98 -21.16 7.95
C LYS A 311 -30.59 -22.50 8.37
N GLN A 312 -31.11 -23.28 7.41
CA GLN A 312 -31.66 -24.61 7.68
C GLN A 312 -30.62 -25.54 8.32
N LEU A 313 -29.37 -25.46 7.85
CA LEU A 313 -28.25 -26.23 8.40
C LEU A 313 -27.96 -25.85 9.86
N HIS A 314 -27.92 -24.56 10.18
CA HIS A 314 -27.75 -24.08 11.56
C HIS A 314 -28.92 -24.45 12.47
N ASP A 315 -30.16 -24.33 11.98
CA ASP A 315 -31.35 -24.69 12.73
C ASP A 315 -31.33 -26.18 13.10
N HIS A 316 -30.90 -27.04 12.17
CA HIS A 316 -30.73 -28.48 12.40
C HIS A 316 -29.61 -28.80 13.39
N ALA A 317 -28.44 -28.20 13.22
CA ALA A 317 -27.29 -28.36 14.12
C ALA A 317 -27.65 -27.96 15.56
N ARG A 318 -28.33 -26.81 15.72
CA ARG A 318 -28.78 -26.32 17.03
C ARG A 318 -29.85 -27.21 17.66
N ALA A 319 -30.82 -27.69 16.88
CA ALA A 319 -31.90 -28.55 17.37
C ALA A 319 -31.38 -29.90 17.87
N ARG A 320 -30.39 -30.48 17.18
CA ARG A 320 -29.79 -31.78 17.53
C ARG A 320 -28.55 -31.69 18.42
N ARG A 321 -28.01 -30.47 18.63
CA ARG A 321 -26.77 -30.21 19.37
C ARG A 321 -25.58 -31.00 18.82
N ILE A 322 -25.46 -30.99 17.50
CA ILE A 322 -24.38 -31.63 16.76
C ILE A 322 -23.58 -30.57 15.98
N PRO A 323 -22.30 -30.83 15.67
CA PRO A 323 -21.50 -29.95 14.81
C PRO A 323 -22.14 -29.73 13.43
N LEU A 324 -21.82 -28.61 12.80
CA LEU A 324 -22.36 -28.17 11.52
C LEU A 324 -22.03 -29.14 10.37
N THR A 325 -20.86 -29.79 10.43
CA THR A 325 -20.44 -30.83 9.48
C THR A 325 -21.25 -32.12 9.63
N GLU A 326 -21.60 -32.52 10.85
CA GLU A 326 -22.48 -33.67 11.11
C GLU A 326 -23.92 -33.36 10.71
N ALA A 327 -24.40 -32.15 11.00
CA ALA A 327 -25.69 -31.67 10.51
C ALA A 327 -25.74 -31.70 8.98
N ALA A 328 -24.66 -31.28 8.31
CA ALA A 328 -24.57 -31.32 6.85
C ALA A 328 -24.67 -32.75 6.33
N ARG A 329 -23.96 -33.71 6.96
CA ARG A 329 -24.02 -35.13 6.61
C ARG A 329 -25.40 -35.73 6.84
N ALA A 330 -26.08 -35.37 7.93
CA ALA A 330 -27.44 -35.84 8.19
C ALA A 330 -28.45 -35.28 7.18
N MET A 331 -28.33 -33.99 6.85
CA MET A 331 -29.29 -33.31 5.99
C MET A 331 -29.15 -33.68 4.50
N ILE A 332 -27.95 -34.05 4.02
CA ILE A 332 -27.80 -34.53 2.64
C ILE A 332 -28.50 -35.88 2.38
N GLU A 333 -28.84 -36.64 3.42
CA GLU A 333 -29.62 -37.87 3.32
C GLU A 333 -31.13 -37.61 3.33
N THR A 334 -31.53 -36.35 3.53
CA THR A 334 -32.93 -35.92 3.50
C THR A 334 -33.29 -35.22 2.19
N ASP A 335 -34.59 -35.01 1.96
CA ASP A 335 -35.14 -34.22 0.84
C ASP A 335 -35.43 -32.76 1.23
N GLU A 336 -34.89 -32.26 2.36
CA GLU A 336 -35.13 -30.89 2.84
C GLU A 336 -34.41 -29.83 1.99
N PHE A 337 -33.27 -30.20 1.36
CA PHE A 337 -32.52 -29.33 0.48
C PHE A 337 -32.90 -29.47 -0.99
N LYS A 338 -32.81 -28.35 -1.73
CA LYS A 338 -32.93 -28.39 -3.20
C LYS A 338 -31.84 -29.32 -3.80
N PRO A 339 -32.13 -30.04 -4.90
CA PRO A 339 -31.21 -31.04 -5.46
C PRO A 339 -29.78 -30.54 -5.70
N LYS A 340 -29.64 -29.31 -6.22
CA LYS A 340 -28.33 -28.68 -6.49
C LYS A 340 -27.55 -28.37 -5.19
N ALA A 341 -28.22 -27.84 -4.17
CA ALA A 341 -27.57 -27.54 -2.90
C ALA A 341 -27.11 -28.83 -2.20
N ARG A 342 -27.96 -29.87 -2.22
CA ARG A 342 -27.65 -31.20 -1.69
C ARG A 342 -26.45 -31.84 -2.40
N SER A 343 -26.42 -31.83 -3.73
CA SER A 343 -25.31 -32.40 -4.50
C SER A 343 -23.99 -31.67 -4.24
N SER A 344 -24.04 -30.33 -4.16
CA SER A 344 -22.85 -29.52 -3.90
C SER A 344 -22.29 -29.72 -2.49
N LEU A 345 -23.17 -29.83 -1.48
CA LEU A 345 -22.76 -30.10 -0.11
C LEU A 345 -22.20 -31.53 0.05
N ARG A 346 -22.81 -32.51 -0.62
CA ARG A 346 -22.30 -33.90 -0.65
C ARG A 346 -20.89 -33.96 -1.23
N ALA A 347 -20.67 -33.36 -2.41
CA ALA A 347 -19.35 -33.32 -3.05
C ALA A 347 -18.29 -32.67 -2.14
N LEU A 348 -18.64 -31.59 -1.44
CA LEU A 348 -17.74 -30.94 -0.49
C LEU A 348 -17.37 -31.85 0.70
N LEU A 349 -18.35 -32.55 1.28
CA LEU A 349 -18.10 -33.46 2.40
C LEU A 349 -17.27 -34.69 1.99
N GLU A 350 -17.41 -35.17 0.75
CA GLU A 350 -16.58 -36.24 0.19
C GLU A 350 -15.13 -35.80 0.03
N LEU A 351 -14.88 -34.56 -0.42
CA LEU A 351 -13.53 -33.98 -0.46
C LEU A 351 -12.90 -33.92 0.94
N PHE A 352 -13.62 -33.39 1.93
CA PHE A 352 -13.11 -33.33 3.31
C PHE A 352 -12.82 -34.71 3.90
N ALA A 353 -13.68 -35.69 3.66
CA ALA A 353 -13.45 -37.07 4.12
C ALA A 353 -12.16 -37.64 3.49
N ARG A 354 -11.92 -37.38 2.20
CA ARG A 354 -10.72 -37.83 1.51
C ARG A 354 -9.45 -37.15 2.05
N TRP A 355 -9.44 -35.82 2.17
CA TRP A 355 -8.28 -35.10 2.69
C TRP A 355 -7.96 -35.47 4.14
N THR A 356 -8.97 -35.69 4.97
CA THR A 356 -8.79 -36.15 6.35
C THR A 356 -8.09 -37.52 6.40
N ASN A 357 -8.45 -38.44 5.50
CA ASN A 357 -7.80 -39.75 5.41
C ASN A 357 -6.37 -39.68 4.84
N GLN A 358 -6.06 -38.66 4.04
CA GLN A 358 -4.72 -38.45 3.46
C GLN A 358 -3.79 -37.69 4.38
N ARG A 359 -4.31 -37.01 5.42
CA ARG A 359 -3.56 -36.15 6.34
C ARG A 359 -2.35 -36.84 6.96
N ASP A 360 -2.51 -38.10 7.36
CA ASP A 360 -1.44 -38.85 8.04
C ASP A 360 -0.53 -39.60 7.04
N ALA A 361 -0.88 -39.60 5.75
CA ALA A 361 -0.16 -40.31 4.68
C ALA A 361 0.67 -39.39 3.77
N LEU A 362 0.30 -38.10 3.66
CA LEU A 362 0.98 -37.11 2.84
C LEU A 362 1.67 -36.06 3.73
N PRO A 363 2.78 -35.46 3.26
CA PRO A 363 3.29 -34.23 3.82
C PRO A 363 2.19 -33.15 3.85
N HIS A 364 2.13 -32.36 4.92
CA HIS A 364 1.13 -31.31 5.10
C HIS A 364 1.20 -30.19 4.05
N THR A 365 2.38 -29.95 3.46
CA THR A 365 2.57 -29.04 2.32
C THR A 365 1.86 -29.56 1.07
N GLU A 366 2.08 -30.83 0.71
CA GLU A 366 1.44 -31.49 -0.44
C GLU A 366 -0.09 -31.58 -0.24
N LEU A 367 -0.53 -31.89 0.98
CA LEU A 367 -1.96 -31.90 1.32
C LEU A 367 -2.60 -30.51 1.11
N ALA A 368 -1.90 -29.43 1.46
CA ALA A 368 -2.39 -28.07 1.28
C ALA A 368 -2.52 -27.71 -0.21
N GLU A 369 -1.54 -28.08 -1.05
CA GLU A 369 -1.61 -27.87 -2.51
C GLU A 369 -2.80 -28.61 -3.12
N ILE A 370 -2.94 -29.90 -2.82
CA ILE A 370 -4.05 -30.75 -3.30
C ILE A 370 -5.40 -30.14 -2.88
N MET A 371 -5.52 -29.71 -1.62
CA MET A 371 -6.72 -29.09 -1.09
C MET A 371 -7.05 -27.77 -1.80
N LEU A 372 -6.08 -26.88 -2.03
CA LEU A 372 -6.32 -25.59 -2.70
C LEU A 372 -6.82 -25.77 -4.13
N ASP A 373 -6.28 -26.75 -4.86
CA ASP A 373 -6.64 -27.01 -6.24
C ASP A 373 -8.00 -27.73 -6.34
N GLU A 374 -8.19 -28.83 -5.61
CA GLU A 374 -9.40 -29.66 -5.69
C GLU A 374 -10.63 -29.00 -5.07
N SER A 375 -10.45 -28.10 -4.09
CA SER A 375 -11.55 -27.26 -3.57
C SER A 375 -12.08 -26.27 -4.61
N GLY A 376 -11.31 -26.02 -5.68
CA GLY A 376 -11.53 -24.99 -6.68
C GLY A 376 -11.08 -23.60 -6.22
N TYR A 377 -10.39 -23.48 -5.09
CA TYR A 377 -10.00 -22.21 -4.50
C TYR A 377 -8.91 -21.50 -5.32
N THR A 378 -7.88 -22.21 -5.76
CA THR A 378 -6.88 -21.70 -6.71
C THR A 378 -7.56 -21.24 -8.00
N ASP A 379 -8.45 -22.08 -8.53
CA ASP A 379 -9.20 -21.85 -9.77
C ASP A 379 -10.09 -20.60 -9.71
N MET A 380 -10.67 -20.30 -8.55
CA MET A 380 -11.49 -19.11 -8.30
C MET A 380 -10.66 -17.84 -8.50
N TRP A 381 -9.46 -17.79 -7.90
CA TRP A 381 -8.57 -16.64 -8.01
C TRP A 381 -7.91 -16.53 -9.38
N GLN A 382 -7.60 -17.64 -10.05
CA GLN A 382 -7.08 -17.61 -11.43
C GLN A 382 -8.08 -17.03 -12.44
N LYS A 383 -9.39 -17.25 -12.23
CA LYS A 383 -10.45 -16.72 -13.10
C LYS A 383 -10.83 -15.27 -12.75
N ASP A 384 -10.39 -14.76 -11.60
CA ASP A 384 -10.61 -13.39 -11.18
C ASP A 384 -9.71 -12.43 -11.99
N ARG A 385 -10.31 -11.37 -12.53
CA ARG A 385 -9.62 -10.36 -13.37
C ARG A 385 -9.27 -9.09 -12.60
N SER A 386 -9.51 -9.05 -11.29
CA SER A 386 -9.10 -7.94 -10.44
C SER A 386 -7.58 -7.84 -10.38
N ALA A 387 -7.07 -6.62 -10.20
CA ALA A 387 -5.63 -6.36 -10.11
C ALA A 387 -4.97 -7.11 -8.92
N ASP A 388 -5.73 -7.37 -7.87
CA ASP A 388 -5.24 -8.02 -6.65
C ASP A 388 -5.18 -9.56 -6.75
N ALA A 389 -5.85 -10.17 -7.75
CA ALA A 389 -6.00 -11.61 -7.85
C ALA A 389 -4.64 -12.35 -8.00
N ALA A 390 -3.73 -11.77 -8.78
CA ALA A 390 -2.38 -12.31 -8.94
C ALA A 390 -1.62 -12.34 -7.60
N GLY A 391 -1.71 -11.26 -6.81
CA GLY A 391 -1.08 -11.18 -5.50
C GLY A 391 -1.68 -12.16 -4.48
N ARG A 392 -2.99 -12.44 -4.56
CA ARG A 392 -3.63 -13.46 -3.70
C ARG A 392 -3.12 -14.87 -4.01
N LEU A 393 -2.93 -15.20 -5.29
CA LEU A 393 -2.35 -16.49 -5.69
C LEU A 393 -0.90 -16.64 -5.21
N GLU A 394 -0.12 -15.56 -5.28
CA GLU A 394 1.23 -15.53 -4.70
C GLU A 394 1.19 -15.75 -3.18
N ASN A 395 0.27 -15.09 -2.47
CA ASN A 395 0.09 -15.29 -1.01
C ASN A 395 -0.23 -16.75 -0.67
N LEU A 396 -1.07 -17.44 -1.45
CA LEU A 396 -1.40 -18.85 -1.23
C LEU A 396 -0.20 -19.78 -1.44
N LYS A 397 0.60 -19.55 -2.50
CA LYS A 397 1.85 -20.30 -2.71
C LYS A 397 2.82 -20.08 -1.56
N GLU A 398 2.89 -18.85 -1.09
CA GLU A 398 3.74 -18.49 0.05
C GLU A 398 3.25 -19.19 1.32
N LEU A 399 1.93 -19.30 1.56
CA LEU A 399 1.37 -20.06 2.68
C LEU A 399 1.82 -21.53 2.67
N VAL A 400 1.75 -22.19 1.51
CA VAL A 400 2.23 -23.58 1.38
C VAL A 400 3.72 -23.66 1.69
N ARG A 401 4.51 -22.69 1.23
CA ARG A 401 5.93 -22.63 1.53
C ARG A 401 6.25 -22.43 3.02
N SER A 402 5.48 -21.61 3.75
CA SER A 402 5.68 -21.45 5.22
C SER A 402 5.44 -22.73 5.98
N MET A 403 4.56 -23.59 5.44
CA MET A 403 4.28 -24.86 6.09
C MET A 403 5.51 -25.79 6.07
N GLU A 404 6.46 -25.62 5.15
CA GLU A 404 7.67 -26.45 5.01
C GLU A 404 8.54 -26.47 6.29
N GLU A 405 8.52 -25.39 7.09
CA GLU A 405 9.30 -25.27 8.32
C GLU A 405 8.76 -26.10 9.49
N PHE A 406 7.53 -26.59 9.38
CA PHE A 406 6.84 -27.32 10.44
C PHE A 406 6.86 -28.82 10.15
N GLU A 407 6.95 -29.66 11.19
CA GLU A 407 6.99 -31.11 11.01
C GLU A 407 5.66 -31.70 10.55
N ASN A 408 4.53 -31.09 10.93
CA ASN A 408 3.19 -31.57 10.62
C ASN A 408 2.14 -30.46 10.68
N LEU A 409 0.94 -30.75 10.19
CA LEU A 409 -0.18 -29.80 10.14
C LEU A 409 -0.62 -29.30 11.53
N SER A 410 -0.55 -30.14 12.58
CA SER A 410 -0.94 -29.74 13.94
C SER A 410 0.00 -28.67 14.48
N GLY A 411 1.32 -28.90 14.37
CA GLY A 411 2.34 -27.95 14.82
C GLY A 411 2.24 -26.60 14.11
N PHE A 412 1.95 -26.61 12.80
CA PHE A 412 1.68 -25.38 12.05
C PHE A 412 0.44 -24.65 12.59
N LEU A 413 -0.71 -25.33 12.73
CA LEU A 413 -1.95 -24.69 13.19
C LEU A 413 -1.85 -24.18 14.64
N GLU A 414 -1.12 -24.87 15.51
CA GLU A 414 -0.83 -24.42 16.87
C GLU A 414 -0.02 -23.13 16.88
N HIS A 415 1.04 -23.06 16.06
CA HIS A 415 1.82 -21.85 15.87
C HIS A 415 0.93 -20.69 15.40
N ILE A 416 0.10 -20.89 14.37
CA ILE A 416 -0.82 -19.86 13.88
C ILE A 416 -1.79 -19.38 14.96
N SER A 417 -2.34 -20.28 15.77
CA SER A 417 -3.25 -19.90 16.86
C SER A 417 -2.56 -18.97 17.86
N LEU A 418 -1.30 -19.25 18.22
CA LEU A 418 -0.51 -18.43 19.15
C LEU A 418 -0.19 -17.04 18.56
N VAL A 419 0.07 -16.96 17.25
CA VAL A 419 0.28 -15.70 16.53
C VAL A 419 -0.98 -14.84 16.55
N MET A 420 -2.13 -15.45 16.33
CA MET A 420 -3.41 -14.75 16.22
C MET A 420 -3.97 -14.33 17.58
N ASP A 421 -3.69 -15.08 18.65
CA ASP A 421 -4.21 -14.81 20.01
C ASP A 421 -3.46 -13.67 20.74
N ARG A 422 -2.26 -13.29 20.30
CA ARG A 422 -1.46 -12.25 20.96
C ARG A 422 -2.01 -10.82 20.86
N ASP A 423 -3.06 -10.56 20.07
CA ASP A 423 -3.37 -9.19 19.64
C ASP A 423 -4.84 -8.77 19.76
N ARG A 424 -5.18 -8.16 20.90
CA ARG A 424 -6.42 -7.36 21.06
C ARG A 424 -6.23 -5.93 21.57
N ASN A 425 -4.99 -5.46 21.80
CA ASN A 425 -4.76 -4.12 22.34
C ASN A 425 -3.88 -3.27 21.40
N GLU A 426 -4.49 -2.35 20.66
CA GLU A 426 -3.79 -1.35 19.81
C GLU A 426 -2.80 -0.44 20.58
N ASN A 427 -2.90 -0.43 21.92
CA ASN A 427 -2.09 0.37 22.84
C ASN A 427 -0.85 -0.35 23.39
N ASP A 428 -0.60 -1.62 23.02
CA ASP A 428 0.57 -2.34 23.53
C ASP A 428 1.85 -1.91 22.81
N ASP A 429 2.98 -1.84 23.52
CA ASP A 429 4.28 -1.44 22.95
C ASP A 429 4.74 -2.49 21.92
N ALA A 430 4.81 -2.11 20.64
CA ALA A 430 5.07 -3.04 19.54
C ALA A 430 5.81 -2.39 18.37
N VAL A 431 6.67 -3.18 17.70
CA VAL A 431 7.45 -2.72 16.54
C VAL A 431 6.54 -2.48 15.33
N ASN A 432 6.77 -1.38 14.63
CA ASN A 432 5.97 -1.01 13.47
C ASN A 432 6.58 -1.57 12.17
N ILE A 433 5.86 -2.40 11.43
CA ILE A 433 6.25 -2.88 10.10
C ILE A 433 5.33 -2.22 9.07
N MET A 434 5.90 -1.52 8.09
CA MET A 434 5.09 -0.84 7.06
C MET A 434 5.86 -0.64 5.76
N THR A 435 5.15 -0.29 4.70
CA THR A 435 5.82 0.09 3.45
C THR A 435 6.40 1.51 3.55
N LEU A 436 7.47 1.78 2.81
CA LEU A 436 8.06 3.14 2.70
C LEU A 436 7.00 4.21 2.34
N HIS A 437 6.03 3.86 1.49
CA HIS A 437 4.92 4.74 1.12
C HIS A 437 3.97 5.04 2.29
N SER A 438 3.75 4.07 3.18
CA SER A 438 2.86 4.22 4.34
C SER A 438 3.52 4.99 5.48
N ALA A 439 4.85 5.06 5.48
CA ALA A 439 5.63 5.77 6.48
C ALA A 439 5.62 7.29 6.29
N LYS A 440 5.10 7.79 5.16
CA LYS A 440 5.03 9.22 4.89
C LYS A 440 4.24 9.95 5.98
N GLY A 441 4.80 11.04 6.49
CA GLY A 441 4.23 11.81 7.60
C GLY A 441 4.53 11.26 9.00
N LEU A 442 5.05 10.03 9.12
CA LEU A 442 5.43 9.44 10.40
C LEU A 442 6.90 9.70 10.75
N GLU A 443 7.29 9.41 11.99
CA GLU A 443 8.66 9.52 12.50
C GLU A 443 8.90 8.54 13.66
N PHE A 444 10.12 8.02 13.75
CA PHE A 444 10.52 7.01 14.75
C PHE A 444 11.96 7.25 15.22
N ASP A 445 12.28 6.96 16.48
CA ASP A 445 13.66 7.04 16.96
C ASP A 445 14.62 6.14 16.16
N THR A 446 14.20 4.89 15.88
CA THR A 446 15.00 3.91 15.15
C THR A 446 14.24 3.39 13.94
N VAL A 447 14.87 3.45 12.77
CA VAL A 447 14.31 2.97 11.51
C VAL A 447 15.26 1.98 10.86
N PHE A 448 14.72 0.79 10.57
CA PHE A 448 15.35 -0.25 9.79
C PHE A 448 14.84 -0.21 8.35
N LEU A 449 15.76 -0.28 7.39
CA LEU A 449 15.54 -0.12 5.95
C LEU A 449 16.09 -1.36 5.22
N PRO A 450 15.35 -2.49 5.22
CA PRO A 450 15.77 -3.73 4.55
C PRO A 450 15.56 -3.71 3.04
N GLY A 451 16.26 -4.60 2.34
CA GLY A 451 16.09 -4.84 0.91
C GLY A 451 16.55 -3.72 0.00
N TRP A 452 17.66 -3.05 0.34
CA TRP A 452 18.33 -2.10 -0.54
C TRP A 452 19.15 -2.83 -1.61
N GLU A 453 18.44 -3.43 -2.56
CA GLU A 453 18.99 -4.26 -3.64
C GLU A 453 18.46 -3.81 -5.01
N GLU A 454 19.27 -3.96 -6.05
CA GLU A 454 18.82 -3.75 -7.43
C GLU A 454 17.68 -4.70 -7.80
N GLY A 455 16.67 -4.16 -8.47
CA GLY A 455 15.45 -4.87 -8.86
C GLY A 455 14.36 -4.87 -7.78
N LEU A 456 14.73 -4.80 -6.49
CA LEU A 456 13.80 -4.64 -5.37
C LEU A 456 13.64 -3.17 -4.98
N PHE A 457 14.75 -2.49 -4.66
CA PHE A 457 14.80 -1.08 -4.33
C PHE A 457 16.10 -0.42 -4.82
N PRO A 458 16.12 0.16 -6.04
CA PRO A 458 14.97 0.58 -6.84
C PRO A 458 14.19 -0.56 -7.48
N HIS A 459 12.85 -0.42 -7.54
CA HIS A 459 11.97 -1.45 -8.08
C HIS A 459 12.08 -1.55 -9.61
N GLN A 460 12.30 -2.77 -10.14
CA GLN A 460 12.56 -3.01 -11.56
C GLN A 460 11.48 -2.44 -12.49
N ARG A 461 10.19 -2.64 -12.18
CA ARG A 461 9.10 -2.17 -13.07
C ARG A 461 9.07 -0.65 -13.19
N SER A 462 9.40 0.06 -12.10
CA SER A 462 9.43 1.53 -12.10
C SER A 462 10.47 2.04 -13.11
N LEU A 463 11.64 1.38 -13.14
CA LEU A 463 12.72 1.67 -14.07
C LEU A 463 12.33 1.33 -15.51
N ASP A 464 11.69 0.19 -15.74
CA ASP A 464 11.31 -0.24 -17.08
C ASP A 464 10.21 0.63 -17.70
N GLU A 465 9.22 1.07 -16.91
CA GLU A 465 8.06 1.83 -17.39
C GLU A 465 8.36 3.30 -17.64
N THR A 466 9.13 3.94 -16.75
CA THR A 466 9.31 5.40 -16.73
C THR A 466 10.78 5.83 -16.81
N GLY A 467 11.70 4.87 -16.88
CA GLY A 467 13.13 5.11 -17.05
C GLY A 467 13.70 5.97 -15.93
N ARG A 468 14.23 7.13 -16.32
CA ARG A 468 14.84 8.09 -15.40
C ARG A 468 13.84 8.63 -14.38
N ALA A 469 12.61 8.94 -14.79
CA ALA A 469 11.61 9.51 -13.89
C ALA A 469 11.27 8.54 -12.74
N GLY A 470 11.16 7.25 -13.04
CA GLY A 470 10.96 6.20 -12.05
C GLY A 470 12.13 6.04 -11.10
N LEU A 471 13.37 6.15 -11.60
CA LEU A 471 14.55 6.15 -10.72
C LEU A 471 14.55 7.35 -9.76
N GLU A 472 14.18 8.53 -10.26
CA GLU A 472 14.08 9.74 -9.44
C GLU A 472 12.98 9.63 -8.38
N GLU A 473 11.85 8.97 -8.69
CA GLU A 473 10.78 8.66 -7.74
C GLU A 473 11.21 7.64 -6.67
N GLU A 474 11.86 6.53 -7.05
CA GLU A 474 12.39 5.56 -6.08
C GLU A 474 13.45 6.19 -5.16
N ARG A 475 14.22 7.16 -5.66
CA ARG A 475 15.17 7.92 -4.84
C ARG A 475 14.48 8.88 -3.86
N ARG A 476 13.38 9.52 -4.26
CA ARG A 476 12.52 10.28 -3.32
C ARG A 476 11.99 9.36 -2.24
N LEU A 477 11.56 8.15 -2.60
CA LEU A 477 11.12 7.15 -1.64
C LEU A 477 12.24 6.77 -0.64
N ALA A 478 13.48 6.62 -1.11
CA ALA A 478 14.65 6.35 -0.26
C ALA A 478 14.95 7.54 0.68
N HIS A 479 14.84 8.77 0.16
CA HIS A 479 14.95 9.99 0.95
C HIS A 479 13.86 10.08 2.04
N VAL A 480 12.60 9.75 1.70
CA VAL A 480 11.51 9.68 2.68
C VAL A 480 11.86 8.65 3.76
N GLY A 481 12.28 7.45 3.39
CA GLY A 481 12.66 6.37 4.31
C GLY A 481 13.72 6.79 5.32
N LEU A 482 14.83 7.38 4.85
CA LEU A 482 15.91 7.88 5.72
C LEU A 482 15.41 8.99 6.67
N THR A 483 14.61 9.92 6.16
CA THR A 483 14.09 11.06 6.94
C THR A 483 12.92 10.71 7.88
N ARG A 484 12.52 9.43 7.96
CA ARG A 484 11.64 8.95 9.02
C ARG A 484 12.39 8.70 10.32
N ALA A 485 13.71 8.48 10.25
CA ALA A 485 14.56 8.25 11.40
C ALA A 485 14.87 9.56 12.14
N ARG A 486 14.65 9.56 13.46
CA ARG A 486 15.06 10.67 14.32
C ARG A 486 16.49 10.50 14.78
N ARG A 487 16.85 9.31 15.31
CA ARG A 487 18.15 9.06 15.96
C ARG A 487 19.00 8.04 15.23
N ARG A 488 18.40 6.97 14.70
CA ARG A 488 19.11 5.84 14.08
C ARG A 488 18.45 5.42 12.78
N ALA A 489 19.23 5.38 11.71
CA ALA A 489 18.82 4.81 10.42
C ALA A 489 19.77 3.67 10.08
N LYS A 490 19.21 2.48 9.81
CA LYS A 490 19.96 1.26 9.59
C LYS A 490 19.52 0.60 8.30
N ILE A 491 20.41 0.52 7.33
CA ILE A 491 20.15 0.00 5.99
C ILE A 491 20.66 -1.43 5.90
N PHE A 492 19.86 -2.31 5.32
CA PHE A 492 20.21 -3.70 5.08
C PHE A 492 20.03 -4.07 3.60
N PHE A 493 20.90 -4.95 3.11
CA PHE A 493 20.77 -5.59 1.81
C PHE A 493 21.15 -7.06 1.93
N ALA A 494 20.49 -7.92 1.16
CA ALA A 494 20.81 -9.33 1.01
C ALA A 494 21.53 -9.58 -0.31
N THR A 495 22.46 -10.54 -0.31
CA THR A 495 23.21 -10.97 -1.51
C THR A 495 22.50 -12.08 -2.29
N ASN A 496 21.54 -12.76 -1.65
CA ASN A 496 20.70 -13.77 -2.25
C ASN A 496 19.25 -13.62 -1.78
N ARG A 497 18.27 -13.70 -2.68
CA ARG A 497 16.85 -13.79 -2.29
C ARG A 497 16.14 -14.92 -3.01
N ARG A 498 15.21 -15.55 -2.30
CA ARG A 498 14.32 -16.55 -2.86
C ARG A 498 13.11 -15.85 -3.48
N ILE A 499 13.13 -15.68 -4.81
CA ILE A 499 12.06 -15.06 -5.59
C ILE A 499 11.34 -16.17 -6.36
N HIS A 500 10.01 -16.29 -6.16
CA HIS A 500 9.20 -17.37 -6.77
C HIS A 500 9.77 -18.79 -6.53
N GLY A 501 10.32 -19.03 -5.34
CA GLY A 501 10.86 -20.33 -4.94
C GLY A 501 12.28 -20.63 -5.44
N MET A 502 12.85 -19.80 -6.32
CA MET A 502 14.22 -19.95 -6.83
C MET A 502 15.17 -18.96 -6.15
N TRP A 503 16.40 -19.40 -5.88
CA TRP A 503 17.47 -18.54 -5.38
C TRP A 503 18.03 -17.69 -6.52
N ASN A 504 17.94 -16.37 -6.34
CA ASN A 504 18.54 -15.40 -7.23
C ASN A 504 19.59 -14.61 -6.45
N SER A 505 20.78 -14.47 -7.03
CA SER A 505 21.77 -13.54 -6.52
C SER A 505 21.33 -12.11 -6.83
N THR A 506 21.38 -11.26 -5.81
CA THR A 506 20.98 -9.86 -5.86
C THR A 506 22.20 -8.97 -5.73
N ILE A 507 22.17 -7.85 -6.46
CA ILE A 507 23.23 -6.84 -6.42
C ILE A 507 22.79 -5.75 -5.43
N PRO A 508 23.70 -5.22 -4.59
CA PRO A 508 23.37 -4.10 -3.70
C PRO A 508 22.83 -2.90 -4.50
N SER A 509 21.89 -2.16 -3.92
CA SER A 509 21.27 -1.01 -4.57
C SER A 509 22.29 0.06 -4.92
N ARG A 510 22.17 0.66 -6.11
CA ARG A 510 22.94 1.84 -6.50
C ARG A 510 22.79 3.01 -5.53
N PHE A 511 21.69 3.07 -4.77
CA PHE A 511 21.50 4.11 -3.75
C PHE A 511 22.54 4.04 -2.64
N LEU A 512 23.14 2.87 -2.39
CA LEU A 512 24.22 2.70 -1.42
C LEU A 512 25.51 3.40 -1.86
N ASP A 513 25.83 3.37 -3.17
CA ASP A 513 27.00 4.05 -3.73
C ASP A 513 26.84 5.58 -3.75
N GLU A 514 25.60 6.05 -3.64
CA GLU A 514 25.26 7.47 -3.60
C GLU A 514 25.19 8.02 -2.18
N LEU A 515 25.44 7.21 -1.14
CA LEU A 515 25.55 7.69 0.23
C LEU A 515 26.95 8.30 0.52
N PRO A 516 27.06 9.33 1.35
CA PRO A 516 28.34 9.96 1.65
C PRO A 516 29.13 9.19 2.72
N GLU A 517 30.37 8.81 2.42
CA GLU A 517 31.24 8.01 3.31
C GLU A 517 31.45 8.63 4.70
N ALA A 518 31.48 9.97 4.78
CA ALA A 518 31.65 10.68 6.04
C ALA A 518 30.51 10.42 7.05
N HIS A 519 29.31 10.07 6.57
CA HIS A 519 28.11 9.92 7.40
C HIS A 519 27.58 8.49 7.45
N VAL A 520 28.25 7.56 6.79
CA VAL A 520 27.87 6.14 6.74
C VAL A 520 28.97 5.28 7.34
N GLU A 521 28.57 4.20 7.99
CA GLU A 521 29.44 3.15 8.49
C GLU A 521 28.96 1.80 7.95
N VAL A 522 29.89 1.00 7.43
CA VAL A 522 29.59 -0.35 6.95
C VAL A 522 29.84 -1.32 8.09
N THR A 523 28.87 -2.16 8.39
CA THR A 523 28.94 -3.15 9.46
C THR A 523 28.74 -4.55 8.89
N GLU A 524 29.51 -5.52 9.37
CA GLU A 524 29.30 -6.94 9.05
C GLU A 524 28.12 -7.50 9.87
N SER A 525 27.33 -8.38 9.25
CA SER A 525 26.31 -9.15 9.98
C SER A 525 26.98 -9.97 11.08
N LYS A 526 26.50 -9.85 12.33
CA LYS A 526 27.01 -10.58 13.49
C LYS A 526 26.84 -12.11 13.35
N GLY A 527 26.09 -12.59 12.36
CA GLY A 527 25.88 -14.01 12.04
C GLY A 527 27.03 -14.69 11.26
N CYS A 528 27.97 -13.93 10.68
CA CYS A 528 29.04 -14.47 9.82
C CYS A 528 30.29 -14.98 10.57
N ALA A 529 30.25 -15.12 11.90
CA ALA A 529 31.41 -15.52 12.71
C ALA A 529 31.59 -17.06 12.85
N GLY A 530 30.89 -17.87 12.07
CA GLY A 530 30.75 -19.32 12.31
C GLY A 530 31.48 -20.29 11.37
N PHE A 531 31.96 -19.88 10.19
CA PHE A 531 32.55 -20.82 9.23
C PHE A 531 33.82 -20.26 8.56
N GLY A 532 34.98 -20.86 8.88
CA GLY A 532 36.13 -20.86 7.99
C GLY A 532 37.41 -20.22 8.53
N GLY A 533 38.10 -20.94 9.42
CA GLY A 533 39.55 -20.79 9.55
C GLY A 533 40.27 -21.28 8.29
N GLN A 534 41.31 -20.55 7.91
CA GLN A 534 42.40 -20.92 6.99
C GLN A 534 42.06 -21.17 5.51
N GLY A 535 42.22 -20.10 4.72
CA GLY A 535 42.84 -20.14 3.39
C GLY A 535 42.00 -20.71 2.24
N TYR A 536 41.61 -19.84 1.31
CA TYR A 536 41.84 -19.94 -0.15
C TYR A 536 41.04 -18.84 -0.86
N GLY A 537 41.73 -18.02 -1.67
CA GLY A 537 41.22 -17.52 -2.94
C GLY A 537 40.10 -16.47 -2.94
N SER A 538 40.50 -15.21 -3.11
CA SER A 538 39.87 -14.20 -3.97
C SER A 538 38.83 -14.74 -4.97
N GLY A 539 37.61 -14.18 -4.94
CA GLY A 539 36.70 -14.11 -6.09
C GLY A 539 35.23 -14.35 -5.75
N GLY A 540 34.38 -13.32 -5.89
CA GLY A 540 32.93 -13.50 -5.83
C GLY A 540 32.09 -12.23 -5.67
N TYR A 541 32.68 -11.10 -5.29
CA TYR A 541 31.93 -9.86 -5.12
C TYR A 541 31.78 -9.11 -6.45
N GLY A 542 30.55 -8.81 -6.84
CA GLY A 542 30.28 -7.86 -7.92
C GLY A 542 30.66 -6.47 -7.44
N ALA A 543 31.56 -5.80 -8.17
CA ALA A 543 32.25 -4.59 -7.73
C ALA A 543 31.31 -3.48 -7.23
N SER A 544 31.16 -3.39 -5.90
CA SER A 544 30.74 -2.18 -5.20
C SER A 544 31.96 -1.60 -4.48
N ARG A 545 32.01 -0.29 -4.25
CA ARG A 545 33.09 0.35 -3.47
C ARG A 545 33.21 -0.23 -2.04
N PHE A 546 32.16 -0.90 -1.57
CA PHE A 546 32.13 -1.58 -0.27
C PHE A 546 32.91 -2.90 -0.23
N ASP A 547 33.37 -3.42 -1.37
CA ASP A 547 34.27 -4.60 -1.43
C ASP A 547 35.74 -4.24 -1.15
N SER A 548 36.07 -2.95 -1.13
CA SER A 548 37.46 -2.44 -1.16
C SER A 548 37.89 -1.77 0.15
N PHE A 549 37.58 -2.34 1.32
CA PHE A 549 38.16 -1.85 2.57
C PHE A 549 38.90 -2.94 3.34
N ALA A 550 40.23 -2.84 3.34
CA ALA A 550 41.10 -3.53 4.28
C ALA A 550 40.94 -2.88 5.68
N PRO A 551 40.89 -3.66 6.76
CA PRO A 551 40.81 -3.11 8.11
C PRO A 551 42.07 -2.29 8.41
N ALA A 552 41.87 -1.09 8.92
CA ALA A 552 42.94 -0.17 9.31
C ALA A 552 43.96 -0.88 10.22
N GLY A 553 45.22 -0.85 9.81
CA GLY A 553 46.31 -1.58 10.43
C GLY A 553 46.58 -1.16 11.88
N SER A 554 46.90 -2.16 12.70
CA SER A 554 47.58 -1.98 13.97
C SER A 554 49.09 -1.85 13.73
N SER A 555 49.64 -0.71 14.17
CA SER A 555 51.07 -0.35 14.35
C SER A 555 51.87 -0.01 13.09
#